data_AF-A0A536B163-F1
#
_entry.id   AF-A0A536B163-F1
#
_cell.length_a   1.000
_cell.length_b   1.000
_cell.length_c   1.000
_cell.angle_alpha   90.00
_cell.angle_beta   90.00
_cell.angle_gamma   90.00
#
_symmetry.space_group_name_H-M   'P 1'
#
loop_
_entity.id
_entity.type
_entity.pdbx_description
1 polymer ?
#
loop_
_entity_poly.entity_id
_entity_poly.type
_entity_poly.pdbx_seq_one_letter_code
_entity_poly.pdbx_strand_id
1 'polypeptide(L)'
;MHYSRESWVAYPPEKIQALLDSLSVTAALVSSAPDEGTFRLKGILGDRVIPMLGPYRNGSDVFSWARDGTIVPYVESAYRAGQHRGFGEFHLNVGQITLPVVRSVIAFAQSKNLFLQAHADARAVAELLNYVGADQIVLWAHAGVTATPEQIDALMAKWPKLSVELSLRDDVAPQGQLDPKWRDLLLKYSDRFMVGTDTWTVGGSYTGNERWDAYADIVNRIRGWLMQLPDEARAAIAYKNADRFLAQLPR
;
A
#
# COMPACT_ATOMS: atom_id res chain seq x y z
N MET A 1 1.77 0.00 5.34
CA MET A 1 1.66 -0.20 6.80
C MET A 1 0.58 0.72 7.31
N HIS A 2 -0.34 0.20 8.12
CA HIS A 2 -1.35 1.04 8.78
C HIS A 2 -0.94 1.24 10.23
N TYR A 3 -1.00 2.48 10.71
CA TYR A 3 -0.65 2.83 12.08
C TYR A 3 -1.71 3.77 12.67
N SER A 4 -2.96 3.31 12.61
CA SER A 4 -4.15 4.01 13.10
C SER A 4 -4.23 4.05 14.62
N ARG A 5 -5.28 4.69 15.15
CA ARG A 5 -5.43 4.94 16.59
C ARG A 5 -5.25 3.71 17.48
N GLU A 6 -5.79 2.56 17.09
CA GLU A 6 -5.64 1.32 17.87
C GLU A 6 -4.18 0.81 17.84
N SER A 7 -3.47 1.02 16.72
CA SER A 7 -2.07 0.63 16.52
C SER A 7 -1.12 1.33 17.47
N TRP A 8 -1.20 2.66 17.58
CA TRP A 8 -0.23 3.40 18.39
C TRP A 8 -0.41 3.21 19.91
N VAL A 9 -1.57 2.69 20.35
CA VAL A 9 -1.80 2.35 21.76
C VAL A 9 -1.13 1.03 22.10
N ALA A 10 -1.28 0.01 21.25
CA ALA A 10 -0.72 -1.32 21.48
C ALA A 10 0.76 -1.46 21.05
N TYR A 11 1.20 -0.61 20.12
CA TYR A 11 2.55 -0.59 19.59
C TYR A 11 3.08 0.84 19.57
N PRO A 12 3.67 1.33 20.67
CA PRO A 12 4.30 2.64 20.68
C PRO A 12 5.46 2.71 19.67
N PRO A 13 5.84 3.90 19.16
CA PRO A 13 6.85 4.05 18.11
C PRO A 13 8.18 3.36 18.39
N GLU A 14 8.65 3.35 19.64
CA GLU A 14 9.91 2.71 20.05
C GLU A 14 9.84 1.18 19.90
N LYS A 15 8.66 0.59 20.19
CA LYS A 15 8.41 -0.84 19.94
C LYS A 15 8.43 -1.14 18.44
N ILE A 16 7.87 -0.24 17.62
CA ILE A 16 7.94 -0.38 16.16
C ILE A 16 9.38 -0.26 15.68
N GLN A 17 10.16 0.71 16.18
CA GLN A 17 11.57 0.85 15.83
C GLN A 17 12.35 -0.44 16.11
N ALA A 18 12.24 -0.97 17.34
CA ALA A 18 12.91 -2.23 17.71
C ALA A 18 12.48 -3.41 16.83
N LEU A 19 11.19 -3.49 16.48
CA LEU A 19 10.66 -4.53 15.60
C LEU A 19 11.25 -4.41 14.18
N LEU A 20 11.24 -3.23 13.59
CA LEU A 20 11.82 -3.01 12.25
C LEU A 20 13.33 -3.27 12.23
N ASP A 21 14.05 -2.90 13.29
CA ASP A 21 15.49 -3.12 13.43
C ASP A 21 15.80 -4.61 13.54
N SER A 22 15.06 -5.36 14.36
CA SER A 22 15.24 -6.81 14.51
C SER A 22 15.01 -7.58 13.21
N LEU A 23 14.22 -7.00 12.30
CA LEU A 23 13.88 -7.57 11.01
C LEU A 23 14.62 -6.91 9.85
N SER A 24 15.52 -5.94 10.08
CA SER A 24 16.21 -5.20 9.04
C SER A 24 15.28 -4.56 7.99
N VAL A 25 14.11 -4.09 8.40
CA VAL A 25 13.18 -3.34 7.55
C VAL A 25 13.60 -1.87 7.56
N THR A 26 14.03 -1.34 6.43
CA THR A 26 14.67 -0.01 6.38
C THR A 26 13.67 1.13 6.33
N ALA A 27 12.56 0.98 5.61
CA ALA A 27 11.52 2.00 5.47
C ALA A 27 10.14 1.39 5.21
N ALA A 28 9.08 2.19 5.40
CA ALA A 28 7.71 1.79 5.12
C ALA A 28 6.88 2.97 4.58
N LEU A 29 6.00 2.67 3.62
CA LEU A 29 4.83 3.51 3.32
C LEU A 29 3.84 3.38 4.49
N VAL A 30 3.49 4.50 5.12
CA VAL A 30 2.64 4.52 6.31
C VAL A 30 1.45 5.45 6.09
N SER A 31 0.25 4.92 6.29
CA SER A 31 -0.98 5.69 6.43
C SER A 31 -1.62 5.41 7.79
N SER A 32 -2.49 6.30 8.25
CA SER A 32 -3.21 6.12 9.51
C SER A 32 -4.56 6.84 9.48
N ALA A 33 -5.48 6.37 10.33
CA ALA A 33 -6.76 7.00 10.58
C ALA A 33 -6.89 7.35 12.07
N PRO A 34 -6.89 8.64 12.47
CA PRO A 34 -6.53 9.80 11.64
C PRO A 34 -5.02 9.83 11.34
N ASP A 35 -4.61 10.70 10.41
CA ASP A 35 -3.24 10.84 9.90
C ASP A 35 -2.17 11.18 10.98
N GLU A 36 -2.62 11.56 12.17
CA GLU A 36 -1.77 11.79 13.35
C GLU A 36 -0.80 10.63 13.63
N GLY A 37 -1.21 9.39 13.36
CA GLY A 37 -0.42 8.20 13.67
C GLY A 37 0.85 8.13 12.84
N THR A 38 0.71 8.39 11.54
CA THR A 38 1.82 8.48 10.58
C THR A 38 2.89 9.42 11.11
N PHE A 39 2.49 10.60 11.61
CA PHE A 39 3.43 11.61 12.08
C PHE A 39 3.95 11.37 13.49
N ARG A 40 3.20 10.69 14.37
CA ARG A 40 3.74 10.17 15.63
C ARG A 40 4.87 9.18 15.37
N LEU A 41 4.68 8.25 14.43
CA LEU A 41 5.70 7.29 14.06
C LEU A 41 6.90 7.98 13.38
N LYS A 42 6.64 8.92 12.46
CA LYS A 42 7.68 9.72 11.80
C LYS A 42 8.53 10.52 12.79
N GLY A 43 7.93 11.06 13.85
CA GLY A 43 8.65 11.83 14.87
C GLY A 43 9.78 11.05 15.55
N ILE A 44 9.68 9.72 15.61
CA ILE A 44 10.69 8.85 16.22
C ILE A 44 11.55 8.15 15.16
N LEU A 45 10.94 7.66 14.07
CA LEU A 45 11.64 6.87 13.05
C LEU A 45 12.23 7.70 11.89
N GLY A 46 11.94 9.00 11.82
CA GLY A 46 12.49 9.92 10.82
C GLY A 46 12.12 9.53 9.39
N ASP A 47 13.13 9.43 8.51
CA ASP A 47 12.94 9.18 7.07
C ASP A 47 12.60 7.73 6.73
N ARG A 48 12.64 6.82 7.71
CA ARG A 48 12.12 5.46 7.54
C ARG A 48 10.61 5.44 7.34
N VAL A 49 9.91 6.48 7.80
CA VAL A 49 8.46 6.63 7.63
C VAL A 49 8.20 7.53 6.43
N ILE A 50 7.58 6.95 5.40
CA ILE A 50 7.16 7.63 4.19
C ILE A 50 5.65 7.90 4.31
N PRO A 51 5.22 9.13 4.61
CA PRO A 51 3.82 9.44 4.87
C PRO A 51 2.94 9.31 3.63
N MET A 52 1.81 8.65 3.82
CA MET A 52 0.73 8.50 2.84
C MET A 52 -0.53 9.20 3.34
N LEU A 53 -1.08 10.09 2.52
CA LEU A 53 -2.31 10.81 2.84
C LEU A 53 -3.51 9.88 2.63
N GLY A 54 -4.28 9.61 3.68
CA GLY A 54 -5.47 8.75 3.59
C GLY A 54 -6.79 9.55 3.55
N PRO A 55 -7.87 8.99 2.98
CA PRO A 55 -9.21 9.59 3.06
C PRO A 55 -9.90 9.35 4.41
N TYR A 56 -9.27 8.67 5.36
CA TYR A 56 -9.94 8.18 6.57
C TYR A 56 -9.62 9.01 7.81
N ARG A 57 -10.66 9.46 8.51
CA ARG A 57 -10.58 10.08 9.84
C ARG A 57 -10.56 9.00 10.94
N ASN A 58 -11.21 7.88 10.66
CA ASN A 58 -11.31 6.71 11.53
C ASN A 58 -11.58 5.44 10.69
N GLY A 59 -11.56 4.26 11.31
CA GLY A 59 -11.74 2.98 10.62
C GLY A 59 -13.10 2.81 9.91
N SER A 60 -14.17 3.47 10.35
CA SER A 60 -15.49 3.35 9.72
C SER A 60 -15.58 4.04 8.35
N ASP A 61 -14.72 5.05 8.09
CA ASP A 61 -14.72 5.78 6.82
C ASP A 61 -14.38 4.86 5.64
N VAL A 62 -13.71 3.72 5.87
CA VAL A 62 -13.44 2.69 4.85
C VAL A 62 -14.71 2.33 4.06
N PHE A 63 -15.86 2.26 4.73
CA PHE A 63 -17.13 1.83 4.14
C PHE A 63 -17.94 2.96 3.49
N SER A 64 -17.70 4.22 3.86
CA SER A 64 -18.58 5.35 3.52
C SER A 64 -17.89 6.49 2.78
N TRP A 65 -16.55 6.58 2.81
CA TRP A 65 -15.80 7.76 2.37
C TRP A 65 -16.17 8.23 0.96
N ALA A 66 -16.39 7.29 0.04
CA ALA A 66 -16.65 7.59 -1.37
C ALA A 66 -17.95 8.39 -1.63
N ARG A 67 -18.83 8.50 -0.62
CA ARG A 67 -20.10 9.25 -0.69
C ARG A 67 -20.21 10.35 0.36
N ASP A 68 -19.25 10.45 1.27
CA ASP A 68 -19.26 11.47 2.29
C ASP A 68 -18.53 12.73 1.79
N GLY A 69 -19.30 13.78 1.50
CA GLY A 69 -18.76 15.05 1.02
C GLY A 69 -17.80 15.74 1.99
N THR A 70 -17.84 15.39 3.29
CA THR A 70 -16.94 15.96 4.30
C THR A 70 -15.53 15.37 4.23
N ILE A 71 -15.29 14.32 3.45
CA ILE A 71 -13.96 13.74 3.22
C ILE A 71 -13.06 14.71 2.44
N VAL A 72 -13.62 15.46 1.48
CA VAL A 72 -12.83 16.41 0.67
C VAL A 72 -12.14 17.46 1.54
N PRO A 73 -12.85 18.26 2.36
CA PRO A 73 -12.19 19.24 3.23
C PRO A 73 -11.30 18.59 4.29
N TYR A 74 -11.60 17.36 4.75
CA TYR A 74 -10.70 16.64 5.64
C TYR A 74 -9.36 16.33 4.97
N VAL A 75 -9.36 15.71 3.79
CA VAL A 75 -8.15 15.36 3.04
C VAL A 75 -7.31 16.61 2.74
N GLU A 76 -7.96 17.70 2.33
CA GLU A 76 -7.30 18.98 2.09
C GLU A 76 -6.64 19.54 3.37
N SER A 77 -7.32 19.44 4.51
CA SER A 77 -6.78 19.91 5.81
C SER A 77 -5.68 19.03 6.38
N ALA A 78 -5.72 17.72 6.13
CA ALA A 78 -4.72 16.76 6.60
C ALA A 78 -3.43 16.82 5.77
N TYR A 79 -3.51 17.26 4.51
CA TYR A 79 -2.36 17.35 3.63
C TYR A 79 -1.29 18.31 4.17
N ARG A 80 -0.09 17.76 4.35
CA ARG A 80 1.15 18.47 4.68
C ARG A 80 2.07 18.50 3.46
N ALA A 81 2.30 19.69 2.92
CA ALA A 81 3.16 19.90 1.75
C ALA A 81 4.60 19.43 2.01
N GLY A 82 5.18 18.71 1.03
CA GLY A 82 6.54 18.15 1.12
C GLY A 82 6.70 17.02 2.15
N GLN A 83 5.62 16.54 2.76
CA GLN A 83 5.67 15.42 3.71
C GLN A 83 4.98 14.18 3.15
N HIS A 84 3.79 14.32 2.59
CA HIS A 84 3.08 13.20 1.95
C HIS A 84 3.67 12.88 0.60
N ARG A 85 3.91 11.58 0.33
CA ARG A 85 4.45 11.11 -0.95
C ARG A 85 3.38 10.47 -1.85
N GLY A 86 2.31 9.95 -1.27
CA GLY A 86 1.19 9.35 -2.00
C GLY A 86 -0.16 9.55 -1.31
N PHE A 87 -1.23 9.21 -2.02
CA PHE A 87 -2.60 9.21 -1.54
C PHE A 87 -3.15 7.79 -1.49
N GLY A 88 -3.55 7.37 -0.30
CA GLY A 88 -4.08 6.05 0.00
C GLY A 88 -3.47 5.45 1.27
N GLU A 89 -3.67 4.18 1.54
CA GLU A 89 -4.57 3.30 0.79
C GLU A 89 -6.03 3.79 0.83
N PHE A 90 -6.69 3.79 -0.33
CA PHE A 90 -8.13 4.07 -0.43
C PHE A 90 -8.87 2.91 -1.08
N HIS A 91 -10.02 2.55 -0.51
CA HIS A 91 -10.90 1.51 -1.03
C HIS A 91 -11.72 2.06 -2.19
N LEU A 92 -11.71 1.36 -3.32
CA LEU A 92 -12.46 1.72 -4.51
C LEU A 92 -13.19 0.50 -5.07
N ASN A 93 -14.52 0.55 -5.04
CA ASN A 93 -15.36 -0.45 -5.69
C ASN A 93 -15.69 -0.05 -7.13
N VAL A 94 -16.06 -1.04 -7.94
CA VAL A 94 -16.54 -0.87 -9.31
C VAL A 94 -17.62 0.23 -9.39
N GLY A 95 -17.47 1.15 -10.35
CA GLY A 95 -18.36 2.28 -10.59
C GLY A 95 -18.13 3.48 -9.68
N GLN A 96 -17.42 3.34 -8.56
CA GLN A 96 -17.23 4.45 -7.60
C GLN A 96 -16.33 5.56 -8.14
N ILE A 97 -15.52 5.30 -9.17
CA ILE A 97 -14.70 6.33 -9.84
C ILE A 97 -15.52 7.48 -10.44
N THR A 98 -16.83 7.27 -10.61
CA THR A 98 -17.76 8.30 -11.12
C THR A 98 -18.27 9.24 -10.03
N LEU A 99 -18.07 8.90 -8.75
CA LEU A 99 -18.63 9.66 -7.63
C LEU A 99 -17.89 11.00 -7.44
N PRO A 100 -18.62 12.09 -7.15
CA PRO A 100 -18.00 13.42 -6.99
C PRO A 100 -16.90 13.47 -5.94
N VAL A 101 -17.09 12.81 -4.78
CA VAL A 101 -16.10 12.79 -3.70
C VAL A 101 -14.82 12.10 -4.14
N VAL A 102 -14.94 10.90 -4.75
CA VAL A 102 -13.81 10.13 -5.25
C VAL A 102 -13.00 10.93 -6.28
N ARG A 103 -13.69 11.54 -7.26
CA ARG A 103 -13.01 12.38 -8.27
C ARG A 103 -12.34 13.61 -7.66
N SER A 104 -12.99 14.23 -6.67
CA SER A 104 -12.44 15.43 -6.02
C SER A 104 -11.14 15.13 -5.27
N VAL A 105 -11.09 14.05 -4.49
CA VAL A 105 -9.87 13.69 -3.76
C VAL A 105 -8.76 13.17 -4.69
N ILE A 106 -9.11 12.45 -5.76
CA ILE A 106 -8.12 12.02 -6.76
C ILE A 106 -7.54 13.24 -7.47
N ALA A 107 -8.39 14.17 -7.93
CA ALA A 107 -7.92 15.41 -8.57
C ALA A 107 -7.05 16.24 -7.61
N PHE A 108 -7.41 16.31 -6.32
CA PHE A 108 -6.57 16.93 -5.31
C PHE A 108 -5.19 16.23 -5.21
N ALA A 109 -5.16 14.91 -5.07
CA ALA A 109 -3.92 14.14 -5.00
C ALA A 109 -3.02 14.35 -6.24
N GLN A 110 -3.62 14.36 -7.44
CA GLN A 110 -2.91 14.67 -8.69
C GLN A 110 -2.33 16.09 -8.68
N SER A 111 -3.09 17.09 -8.22
CA SER A 111 -2.62 18.47 -8.11
C SER A 111 -1.43 18.63 -7.15
N LYS A 112 -1.24 17.67 -6.23
CA LYS A 112 -0.13 17.61 -5.27
C LYS A 112 0.97 16.64 -5.70
N ASN A 113 0.90 16.09 -6.91
CA ASN A 113 1.84 15.09 -7.46
C ASN A 113 2.00 13.84 -6.56
N LEU A 114 0.92 13.45 -5.89
CA LEU A 114 0.90 12.22 -5.10
C LEU A 114 0.66 11.01 -6.00
N PHE A 115 1.40 9.92 -5.81
CA PHE A 115 1.00 8.64 -6.42
C PHE A 115 -0.28 8.13 -5.76
N LEU A 116 -1.04 7.30 -6.47
CA LEU A 116 -2.28 6.73 -5.95
C LEU A 116 -2.04 5.30 -5.47
N GLN A 117 -2.44 4.98 -4.25
CA GLN A 117 -2.47 3.62 -3.73
C GLN A 117 -3.92 3.16 -3.56
N ALA A 118 -4.39 2.32 -4.49
CA ALA A 118 -5.77 1.87 -4.53
C ALA A 118 -5.90 0.43 -4.02
N HIS A 119 -6.80 0.23 -3.05
CA HIS A 119 -7.36 -1.07 -2.70
C HIS A 119 -8.62 -1.29 -3.54
N ALA A 120 -8.49 -2.09 -4.58
CA ALA A 120 -9.51 -2.25 -5.60
C ALA A 120 -9.37 -3.63 -6.25
N ASP A 121 -10.47 -4.25 -6.67
CA ASP A 121 -10.38 -5.42 -7.54
C ASP A 121 -9.81 -5.07 -8.93
N ALA A 122 -9.54 -6.09 -9.75
CA ALA A 122 -8.97 -5.92 -11.09
C ALA A 122 -9.81 -5.01 -12.01
N ARG A 123 -11.13 -4.99 -11.84
CA ARG A 123 -12.02 -4.15 -12.65
C ARG A 123 -12.00 -2.71 -12.14
N ALA A 124 -12.12 -2.51 -10.84
CA ALA A 124 -12.12 -1.18 -10.23
C ALA A 124 -10.78 -0.46 -10.42
N VAL A 125 -9.63 -1.16 -10.34
CA VAL A 125 -8.33 -0.55 -10.67
C VAL A 125 -8.22 -0.20 -12.16
N ALA A 126 -8.79 -1.01 -13.06
CA ALA A 126 -8.83 -0.68 -14.48
C ALA A 126 -9.67 0.57 -14.75
N GLU A 127 -10.82 0.71 -14.07
CA GLU A 127 -11.65 1.92 -14.13
C GLU A 127 -10.89 3.16 -13.62
N LEU A 128 -10.15 3.03 -12.51
CA LEU A 128 -9.26 4.08 -12.00
C LEU A 128 -8.20 4.45 -13.06
N LEU A 129 -7.47 3.48 -13.59
CA LEU A 129 -6.37 3.68 -14.56
C LEU A 129 -6.86 4.32 -15.87
N ASN A 130 -8.05 3.97 -16.33
CA ASN A 130 -8.67 4.65 -17.47
C ASN A 130 -9.02 6.11 -17.16
N TYR A 131 -9.45 6.42 -15.93
CA TYR A 131 -9.80 7.78 -15.52
C TYR A 131 -8.57 8.67 -15.32
N VAL A 132 -7.54 8.19 -14.62
CA VAL A 132 -6.37 9.00 -14.26
C VAL A 132 -5.34 9.13 -15.39
N GLY A 133 -5.43 8.28 -16.41
CA GLY A 133 -4.54 8.27 -17.55
C GLY A 133 -3.21 7.54 -17.31
N ALA A 134 -2.50 7.26 -18.40
CA ALA A 134 -1.27 6.45 -18.39
C ALA A 134 -0.09 7.12 -17.66
N ASP A 135 -0.17 8.44 -17.43
CA ASP A 135 0.89 9.20 -16.78
C ASP A 135 0.86 9.18 -15.25
N GLN A 136 -0.28 8.82 -14.67
CA GLN A 136 -0.41 8.69 -13.23
C GLN A 136 0.35 7.47 -12.72
N ILE A 137 1.17 7.69 -11.69
CA ILE A 137 1.83 6.60 -10.96
C ILE A 137 0.79 5.99 -10.01
N VAL A 138 0.61 4.68 -10.12
CA VAL A 138 -0.36 3.91 -9.32
C VAL A 138 0.34 2.71 -8.69
N LEU A 139 0.17 2.54 -7.38
CA LEU A 139 0.52 1.34 -6.63
C LEU A 139 -0.77 0.59 -6.31
N TRP A 140 -0.98 -0.56 -6.96
CA TRP A 140 -2.17 -1.38 -6.73
C TRP A 140 -1.98 -2.27 -5.50
N ALA A 141 -2.75 -2.00 -4.45
CA ALA A 141 -2.64 -2.70 -3.19
C ALA A 141 -3.10 -4.16 -3.32
N HIS A 142 -2.32 -5.06 -2.73
CA HIS A 142 -2.60 -6.49 -2.60
C HIS A 142 -2.91 -7.19 -3.92
N ALA A 143 -2.53 -6.64 -5.07
CA ALA A 143 -2.99 -7.09 -6.38
C ALA A 143 -4.52 -7.36 -6.40
N GLY A 144 -5.29 -6.47 -5.76
CA GLY A 144 -6.74 -6.56 -5.62
C GLY A 144 -7.26 -7.74 -4.81
N VAL A 145 -6.41 -8.33 -3.95
CA VAL A 145 -6.64 -9.48 -3.06
C VAL A 145 -6.89 -10.80 -3.80
N THR A 146 -7.65 -10.77 -4.90
CA THR A 146 -8.15 -11.95 -5.60
C THR A 146 -7.81 -11.97 -7.10
N ALA A 147 -7.12 -10.96 -7.64
CA ALA A 147 -6.82 -10.93 -9.07
C ALA A 147 -5.86 -12.06 -9.46
N THR A 148 -6.18 -12.78 -10.53
CA THR A 148 -5.33 -13.89 -11.01
C THR A 148 -4.05 -13.34 -11.67
N PRO A 149 -2.96 -14.14 -11.75
CA PRO A 149 -1.76 -13.74 -12.48
C PRO A 149 -2.03 -13.25 -13.91
N GLU A 150 -3.00 -13.84 -14.61
CA GLU A 150 -3.38 -13.44 -15.97
C GLU A 150 -4.09 -12.08 -16.00
N GLN A 151 -4.94 -11.77 -15.01
CA GLN A 151 -5.56 -10.45 -14.89
C GLN A 151 -4.52 -9.38 -14.57
N ILE A 152 -3.58 -9.69 -13.66
CA ILE A 152 -2.48 -8.78 -13.31
C ILE A 152 -1.61 -8.53 -14.55
N ASP A 153 -1.26 -9.58 -15.31
CA ASP A 153 -0.48 -9.46 -16.54
C ASP A 153 -1.15 -8.54 -17.56
N ALA A 154 -2.45 -8.72 -17.82
CA ALA A 154 -3.20 -7.92 -18.76
C ALA A 154 -3.22 -6.42 -18.37
N LEU A 155 -3.36 -6.12 -17.07
CA LEU A 155 -3.32 -4.75 -16.57
C LEU A 155 -1.89 -4.16 -16.67
N MET A 156 -0.88 -4.88 -16.18
CA MET A 156 0.50 -4.39 -16.19
C MET A 156 1.08 -4.21 -17.60
N ALA A 157 0.63 -5.02 -18.58
CA ALA A 157 0.99 -4.86 -19.98
C ALA A 157 0.39 -3.58 -20.58
N LYS A 158 -0.84 -3.21 -20.18
CA LYS A 158 -1.55 -2.05 -20.72
C LYS A 158 -1.16 -0.72 -20.04
N TRP A 159 -0.79 -0.74 -18.76
CA TRP A 159 -0.43 0.48 -18.02
C TRP A 159 1.01 0.41 -17.47
N PRO A 160 1.99 1.04 -18.15
CA PRO A 160 3.40 0.98 -17.75
C PRO A 160 3.70 1.55 -16.36
N LYS A 161 2.95 2.57 -15.92
CA LYS A 161 3.11 3.22 -14.60
C LYS A 161 2.32 2.54 -13.46
N LEU A 162 1.70 1.38 -13.74
CA LEU A 162 1.12 0.52 -12.71
C LEU A 162 2.22 -0.34 -12.07
N SER A 163 2.39 -0.20 -10.75
CA SER A 163 3.12 -1.13 -9.89
C SER A 163 2.14 -1.87 -8.99
N VAL A 164 2.56 -3.02 -8.47
CA VAL A 164 1.72 -3.91 -7.67
C VAL A 164 2.39 -4.23 -6.33
N GLU A 165 1.61 -4.16 -5.26
CA GLU A 165 2.02 -4.53 -3.91
C GLU A 165 1.34 -5.85 -3.51
N LEU A 166 2.04 -6.74 -2.80
CA LEU A 166 1.65 -8.15 -2.61
C LEU A 166 1.20 -8.54 -1.20
N SER A 167 1.01 -7.60 -0.28
CA SER A 167 0.45 -7.93 1.03
C SER A 167 -0.94 -8.55 0.88
N LEU A 168 -1.32 -9.40 1.84
CA LEU A 168 -2.53 -10.24 1.79
C LEU A 168 -2.59 -11.31 0.67
N ARG A 169 -1.55 -11.45 -0.17
CA ARG A 169 -1.52 -12.50 -1.21
C ARG A 169 -0.84 -13.77 -0.73
N ASP A 170 -1.60 -14.60 -0.04
CA ASP A 170 -1.12 -15.91 0.44
C ASP A 170 -0.97 -16.95 -0.70
N ASP A 171 -1.56 -16.68 -1.86
CA ASP A 171 -1.46 -17.52 -3.07
C ASP A 171 -0.18 -17.30 -3.88
N VAL A 172 0.64 -16.28 -3.56
CA VAL A 172 1.97 -16.11 -4.16
C VAL A 172 2.84 -17.33 -3.87
N ALA A 173 2.79 -17.80 -2.63
CA ALA A 173 3.58 -18.94 -2.18
C ALA A 173 2.78 -19.80 -1.21
N PRO A 174 1.77 -20.55 -1.69
CA PRO A 174 0.97 -21.41 -0.84
C PRO A 174 1.89 -22.40 -0.11
N GLN A 175 1.73 -22.48 1.22
CA GLN A 175 2.58 -23.30 2.09
C GLN A 175 4.08 -22.97 2.00
N GLY A 176 4.42 -21.74 1.59
CA GLY A 176 5.79 -21.27 1.45
C GLY A 176 6.46 -21.66 0.13
N GLN A 177 5.81 -22.42 -0.75
CA GLN A 177 6.33 -22.77 -2.06
C GLN A 177 5.86 -21.76 -3.10
N LEU A 178 6.78 -21.04 -3.74
CA LEU A 178 6.46 -20.05 -4.77
C LEU A 178 5.70 -20.74 -5.92
N ASP A 179 4.50 -20.25 -6.21
CA ASP A 179 3.66 -20.78 -7.28
C ASP A 179 4.29 -20.50 -8.66
N PRO A 180 4.28 -21.46 -9.60
CA PRO A 180 4.92 -21.27 -10.92
C PRO A 180 4.36 -20.10 -11.73
N LYS A 181 3.04 -19.86 -11.71
CA LYS A 181 2.45 -18.75 -12.46
C LYS A 181 2.85 -17.40 -11.86
N TRP A 182 2.90 -17.34 -10.52
CA TRP A 182 3.43 -16.18 -9.82
C TRP A 182 4.90 -15.96 -10.10
N ARG A 183 5.72 -17.02 -10.09
CA ARG A 183 7.13 -16.93 -10.46
C ARG A 183 7.31 -16.29 -11.84
N ASP A 184 6.58 -16.79 -12.85
CA ASP A 184 6.69 -16.29 -14.21
C ASP A 184 6.28 -14.82 -14.31
N LEU A 185 5.19 -14.43 -13.63
CA LEU A 185 4.71 -13.05 -13.60
C LEU A 185 5.69 -12.10 -12.88
N LEU A 186 6.21 -12.51 -11.72
CA LEU A 186 7.19 -11.74 -10.95
C LEU A 186 8.49 -11.55 -11.73
N LEU A 187 8.92 -12.55 -12.51
CA LEU A 187 10.10 -12.42 -13.37
C LEU A 187 9.84 -11.49 -14.56
N LYS A 188 8.65 -11.60 -15.18
CA LYS A 188 8.24 -10.74 -16.30
C LYS A 188 8.20 -9.26 -15.94
N TYR A 189 7.79 -8.92 -14.71
CA TYR A 189 7.69 -7.54 -14.22
C TYR A 189 8.48 -7.30 -12.93
N SER A 190 9.69 -7.86 -12.87
CA SER A 190 10.52 -7.86 -11.66
C SER A 190 10.87 -6.46 -11.12
N ASP A 191 10.68 -5.42 -11.92
CA ASP A 191 10.90 -4.02 -11.59
C ASP A 191 9.65 -3.27 -11.08
N ARG A 192 8.46 -3.89 -11.14
CA ARG A 192 7.16 -3.26 -10.83
C ARG A 192 6.35 -3.96 -9.73
N PHE A 193 6.92 -4.96 -9.08
CA PHE A 193 6.34 -5.58 -7.88
C PHE A 193 7.01 -5.10 -6.59
N MET A 194 6.23 -4.96 -5.52
CA MET A 194 6.71 -4.65 -4.18
C MET A 194 6.04 -5.57 -3.16
N VAL A 195 6.64 -5.65 -1.98
CA VAL A 195 6.09 -6.38 -0.83
C VAL A 195 5.64 -5.41 0.25
N GLY A 196 4.76 -5.90 1.12
CA GLY A 196 4.25 -5.16 2.26
C GLY A 196 3.62 -6.11 3.26
N THR A 197 3.13 -5.56 4.36
CA THR A 197 2.63 -6.35 5.49
C THR A 197 1.16 -6.13 5.82
N ASP A 198 0.61 -4.99 5.38
CA ASP A 198 -0.75 -4.55 5.65
C ASP A 198 -1.17 -4.65 7.13
N THR A 199 -0.49 -3.93 8.02
CA THR A 199 -0.72 -4.01 9.48
C THR A 199 -1.95 -3.25 9.97
N TRP A 200 -3.15 -3.55 9.45
CA TRP A 200 -4.38 -2.80 9.76
C TRP A 200 -5.10 -3.21 11.05
N THR A 201 -4.70 -4.30 11.67
CA THR A 201 -5.28 -4.83 12.92
C THR A 201 -4.25 -4.99 14.03
N VAL A 202 -4.71 -4.76 15.26
CA VAL A 202 -3.98 -5.04 16.50
C VAL A 202 -4.68 -6.14 17.32
N GLY A 203 -3.91 -6.78 18.20
CA GLY A 203 -4.36 -7.66 19.28
C GLY A 203 -5.77 -7.34 19.79
N GLY A 204 -6.73 -8.26 19.64
CA GLY A 204 -8.06 -8.16 20.24
C GLY A 204 -9.09 -7.29 19.50
N SER A 205 -8.77 -6.70 18.35
CA SER A 205 -9.74 -5.98 17.51
C SER A 205 -10.50 -6.90 16.53
N TYR A 206 -9.82 -7.95 16.05
CA TYR A 206 -10.39 -9.01 15.21
C TYR A 206 -9.65 -10.31 15.55
N THR A 207 -10.28 -11.18 16.35
CA THR A 207 -9.65 -12.42 16.83
C THR A 207 -9.16 -13.27 15.65
N GLY A 208 -7.86 -13.54 15.58
CA GLY A 208 -7.24 -14.42 14.58
C GLY A 208 -6.77 -13.74 13.29
N ASN A 209 -6.78 -12.41 13.23
CA ASN A 209 -6.23 -11.65 12.09
C ASN A 209 -5.39 -10.46 12.55
N GLU A 210 -4.68 -10.55 13.67
CA GLU A 210 -3.90 -9.45 14.24
C GLU A 210 -2.53 -9.29 13.54
N ARG A 211 -2.50 -8.42 12.53
CA ARG A 211 -1.38 -8.32 11.59
C ARG A 211 -0.14 -7.68 12.20
N TRP A 212 -0.31 -6.83 13.21
CA TRP A 212 0.82 -6.33 14.00
C TRP A 212 1.48 -7.43 14.83
N ASP A 213 0.71 -8.36 15.42
CA ASP A 213 1.26 -9.49 16.17
C ASP A 213 2.00 -10.47 15.24
N ALA A 214 1.45 -10.67 14.03
CA ALA A 214 2.05 -11.52 13.01
C ALA A 214 3.15 -10.84 12.18
N TYR A 215 3.59 -9.61 12.50
CA TYR A 215 4.47 -8.83 11.63
C TYR A 215 5.78 -9.56 11.26
N ALA A 216 6.47 -10.12 12.27
CA ALA A 216 7.70 -10.86 12.05
C ALA A 216 7.48 -12.10 11.17
N ASP A 217 6.39 -12.83 11.41
CA ASP A 217 6.04 -14.00 10.62
C ASP A 217 5.69 -13.64 9.18
N ILE A 218 4.97 -12.53 8.95
CA ILE A 218 4.68 -12.01 7.61
C ILE A 218 5.99 -11.69 6.88
N VAL A 219 6.90 -10.94 7.51
CA VAL A 219 8.21 -10.60 6.91
C VAL A 219 9.02 -11.85 6.59
N ASN A 220 9.06 -12.82 7.50
CA ASN A 220 9.80 -14.07 7.30
C ASN A 220 9.19 -14.94 6.19
N ARG A 221 7.86 -15.04 6.09
CA ARG A 221 7.19 -15.73 4.98
C ARG A 221 7.48 -15.06 3.65
N ILE A 222 7.46 -13.73 3.60
CA ILE A 222 7.83 -12.96 2.41
C ILE A 222 9.26 -13.29 1.96
N ARG A 223 10.21 -13.25 2.91
CA ARG A 223 11.61 -13.63 2.63
C ARG A 223 11.75 -15.07 2.17
N GLY A 224 10.97 -15.98 2.74
CA GLY A 224 10.95 -17.40 2.40
C GLY A 224 10.71 -17.65 0.91
N TRP A 225 9.67 -17.03 0.33
CA TRP A 225 9.40 -17.20 -1.10
C TRP A 225 10.29 -16.34 -1.99
N LEU A 226 10.72 -15.15 -1.52
CA LEU A 226 11.68 -14.31 -2.24
C LEU A 226 13.02 -15.02 -2.48
N MET A 227 13.46 -15.90 -1.58
CA MET A 227 14.68 -16.72 -1.75
C MET A 227 14.59 -17.72 -2.91
N GLN A 228 13.40 -18.00 -3.42
CA GLN A 228 13.20 -18.93 -4.54
C GLN A 228 13.36 -18.22 -5.90
N LEU A 229 13.44 -16.88 -5.92
CA LEU A 229 13.72 -16.09 -7.12
C LEU A 229 15.24 -15.90 -7.33
N PRO A 230 15.68 -15.63 -8.58
CA PRO A 230 17.04 -15.17 -8.85
C PRO A 230 17.39 -13.91 -8.04
N ASP A 231 18.67 -13.75 -7.69
CA ASP A 231 19.15 -12.71 -6.79
C ASP A 231 18.74 -11.28 -7.20
N GLU A 232 18.75 -11.00 -8.50
CA GLU A 232 18.36 -9.69 -9.04
C GLU A 232 16.88 -9.40 -8.80
N ALA A 233 15.98 -10.31 -9.21
CA ALA A 233 14.55 -10.17 -9.01
C ALA A 233 14.18 -10.15 -7.52
N ARG A 234 14.85 -10.98 -6.71
CA ARG A 234 14.70 -10.98 -5.25
C ARG A 234 14.98 -9.60 -4.65
N ALA A 235 16.14 -9.01 -4.97
CA ALA A 235 16.53 -7.71 -4.45
C ALA A 235 15.64 -6.58 -4.99
N ALA A 236 15.24 -6.68 -6.26
CA ALA A 236 14.29 -5.76 -6.89
C ALA A 236 12.99 -5.67 -6.09
N ILE A 237 12.32 -6.81 -5.93
CA ILE A 237 11.00 -6.91 -5.29
C ILE A 237 11.07 -6.65 -3.78
N ALA A 238 12.17 -7.06 -3.13
CA ALA A 238 12.33 -6.89 -1.68
C ALA A 238 12.44 -5.42 -1.24
N TYR A 239 13.13 -4.56 -1.99
CA TYR A 239 13.31 -3.16 -1.61
C TYR A 239 13.66 -2.20 -2.76
N LYS A 240 14.46 -2.60 -3.75
CA LYS A 240 14.97 -1.65 -4.75
C LYS A 240 13.85 -1.04 -5.61
N ASN A 241 12.75 -1.77 -5.82
CA ASN A 241 11.60 -1.27 -6.57
C ASN A 241 10.93 -0.12 -5.81
N ALA A 242 10.79 -0.23 -4.49
CA ALA A 242 10.25 0.85 -3.66
C ALA A 242 11.14 2.10 -3.74
N ASP A 243 12.47 1.94 -3.67
CA ASP A 243 13.41 3.05 -3.82
C ASP A 243 13.27 3.76 -5.18
N ARG A 244 13.23 2.99 -6.28
CA ARG A 244 13.05 3.55 -7.64
C ARG A 244 11.69 4.21 -7.79
N PHE A 245 10.63 3.61 -7.24
CA PHE A 245 9.28 4.14 -7.29
C PHE A 245 9.15 5.46 -6.52
N LEU A 246 9.88 5.64 -5.43
CA LEU A 246 9.91 6.89 -4.68
C LEU A 246 10.85 7.94 -5.30
N ALA A 247 11.89 7.52 -6.02
CA ALA A 247 12.85 8.43 -6.66
C ALA A 247 12.27 9.16 -7.89
N GLN A 248 11.27 8.58 -8.55
CA GLN A 248 10.55 9.21 -9.67
C GLN A 248 9.53 10.28 -9.24
N LEU A 249 9.21 10.37 -7.96
CA LEU A 249 8.26 11.33 -7.42
C LEU A 249 8.97 12.60 -6.96
N PRO A 250 8.33 13.78 -7.08
CA PRO A 250 8.84 15.00 -6.48
C PRO A 250 9.15 14.79 -4.97
N ARG A 251 10.19 15.47 -4.50
CA ARG A 251 10.53 15.56 -3.07
C ARG A 251 9.74 16.68 -2.41
#